data_AF-A0A2X1QDX2-F1
#
_entry.id   AF-A0A2X1QDX2-F1
#
_cell.length_a   1.000
_cell.length_b   1.000
_cell.length_c   1.000
_cell.angle_alpha   90.00
_cell.angle_beta   90.00
_cell.angle_gamma   90.00
#
_symmetry.space_group_name_H-M   'P 1'
#
loop_
_entity.id
_entity.type
_entity.pdbx_description
1 polymer ?
#
loop_
_entity_poly.entity_id
_entity_poly.type
_entity_poly.pdbx_seq_one_letter_code
_entity_poly.pdbx_strand_id
1 'polypeptide(L)'
;MTEAMKITLSTQPADGRWGEKATWSINNDGIALHLNGKDDLGLIQRAARKIDGMGIKHVALSGEGWNTDRAWAFWAGYKGPKGQRQSNGHPLTTRSARAGYRLTIIDWVRDTINAPAESWVRSSWRSALSTCCVAWRVRR
;
A
#
# COMPACT_ATOMS: atom_id res chain seq x y z
N MET A 1 21.44 -2.44 2.83
CA MET A 1 20.07 -2.59 2.31
C MET A 1 19.44 -3.78 3.02
N THR A 2 18.24 -3.64 3.60
CA THR A 2 17.54 -4.76 4.23
C THR A 2 16.84 -5.60 3.18
N GLU A 3 16.81 -6.91 3.36
CA GLU A 3 16.09 -7.83 2.47
C GLU A 3 14.58 -7.55 2.52
N ALA A 4 13.89 -7.76 1.40
CA ALA A 4 12.47 -7.44 1.28
C ALA A 4 11.61 -8.56 1.89
N MET A 5 10.73 -8.22 2.83
CA MET A 5 9.79 -9.16 3.41
C MET A 5 8.69 -9.51 2.40
N LYS A 6 8.62 -10.78 1.97
CA LYS A 6 7.60 -11.22 1.01
C LYS A 6 6.21 -11.23 1.65
N ILE A 7 5.24 -10.67 0.94
CA ILE A 7 3.83 -10.69 1.29
C ILE A 7 3.09 -11.50 0.24
N THR A 8 2.36 -12.53 0.65
CA THR A 8 1.58 -13.41 -0.24
C THR A 8 0.11 -13.41 0.15
N LEU A 9 -0.75 -13.71 -0.82
CA LEU A 9 -2.19 -13.90 -0.59
C LEU A 9 -2.49 -15.40 -0.62
N SER A 10 -3.30 -15.86 0.32
CA SER A 10 -3.76 -17.24 0.44
C SER A 10 -5.25 -17.26 0.72
N THR A 11 -5.99 -18.23 0.17
CA THR A 11 -7.38 -18.52 0.54
C THR A 11 -7.48 -19.63 1.59
N GLN A 12 -6.36 -20.28 1.91
CA GLN A 12 -6.29 -21.24 3.00
C GLN A 12 -6.29 -20.50 4.33
N PRO A 13 -6.92 -21.07 5.38
CA PRO A 13 -6.84 -20.49 6.72
C PRO A 13 -5.41 -20.56 7.27
N ALA A 14 -5.12 -19.72 8.25
CA ALA A 14 -3.86 -19.80 8.99
C ALA A 14 -3.74 -21.14 9.72
N ASP A 15 -2.50 -21.52 10.03
CA ASP A 15 -2.21 -22.65 10.92
C ASP A 15 -2.94 -22.47 12.26
N GLY A 16 -3.41 -23.58 12.85
CA GLY A 16 -4.16 -23.59 14.11
C GLY A 16 -3.46 -22.88 15.28
N ARG A 17 -2.12 -22.74 15.23
CA ARG A 17 -1.33 -21.96 16.21
C ARG A 17 -1.71 -20.48 16.27
N TRP A 18 -2.22 -19.91 15.17
CA TRP A 18 -2.67 -18.52 15.10
C TRP A 18 -4.16 -18.37 15.47
N GLY A 19 -4.88 -19.49 15.60
CA GLY A 19 -6.32 -19.55 15.83
C GLY A 19 -7.15 -19.46 14.54
N GLU A 20 -8.39 -19.96 14.61
CA GLU A 20 -9.30 -20.11 13.44
C GLU A 20 -9.67 -18.80 12.73
N LYS A 21 -9.45 -17.64 13.38
CA LYS A 21 -9.83 -16.32 12.87
C LYS A 21 -8.63 -15.43 12.49
N ALA A 22 -7.44 -16.01 12.40
CA ALA A 22 -6.25 -15.26 12.02
C ALA A 22 -6.34 -14.80 10.55
N THR A 23 -6.17 -13.49 10.35
CA THR A 23 -6.23 -12.83 9.04
C THR A 23 -4.87 -12.77 8.35
N TRP A 24 -3.80 -13.00 9.10
CA TRP A 24 -2.43 -13.08 8.58
C TRP A 24 -1.61 -14.01 9.47
N SER A 25 -0.55 -14.56 8.90
CA SER A 25 0.46 -15.35 9.61
C SER A 25 1.86 -15.01 9.10
N ILE A 26 2.87 -15.29 9.92
CA ILE A 26 4.28 -15.11 9.56
C ILE A 26 4.97 -16.46 9.59
N ASN A 27 5.64 -16.79 8.49
CA ASN A 27 6.43 -17.99 8.31
C ASN A 27 7.86 -17.59 7.87
N ASN A 28 8.77 -18.56 7.74
CA ASN A 28 10.14 -18.31 7.27
C ASN A 28 10.18 -17.69 5.86
N ASP A 29 9.20 -17.99 5.01
CA ASP A 29 9.12 -17.46 3.65
C ASP A 29 8.61 -16.01 3.58
N GLY A 30 7.94 -15.54 4.64
CA GLY A 30 7.34 -14.21 4.69
C GLY A 30 5.98 -14.18 5.38
N ILE A 31 5.16 -13.21 4.99
CA ILE A 31 3.85 -12.94 5.58
C ILE A 31 2.77 -13.40 4.61
N ALA A 32 1.89 -14.28 5.07
CA ALA A 32 0.72 -14.72 4.32
C ALA A 32 -0.54 -13.99 4.83
N LEU A 33 -1.33 -13.44 3.91
CA LEU A 33 -2.64 -12.87 4.20
C LEU A 33 -3.72 -13.89 3.81
N HIS A 34 -4.55 -14.27 4.78
CA HIS A 34 -5.58 -15.30 4.61
C HIS A 34 -6.91 -14.64 4.26
N LEU A 35 -7.27 -14.69 2.98
CA LEU A 35 -8.48 -14.10 2.41
C LEU A 35 -9.70 -14.94 2.75
N ASN A 36 -10.83 -14.27 3.00
CA ASN A 36 -12.08 -14.93 3.41
C ASN A 36 -13.27 -14.63 2.48
N GLY A 37 -13.06 -13.83 1.43
CA GLY A 37 -14.06 -13.51 0.41
C GLY A 37 -15.17 -12.56 0.85
N LYS A 38 -15.19 -12.12 2.11
CA LYS A 38 -16.20 -11.16 2.63
C LYS A 38 -15.72 -9.72 2.52
N ASP A 39 -14.56 -9.44 3.10
CA ASP A 39 -13.94 -8.10 3.16
C ASP A 39 -12.43 -8.21 2.94
N ASP A 40 -12.04 -8.71 1.77
CA ASP A 40 -10.63 -8.93 1.43
C ASP A 40 -9.84 -7.61 1.42
N LEU A 41 -10.41 -6.53 0.87
CA LEU A 41 -9.74 -5.23 0.79
C LEU A 41 -9.50 -4.63 2.18
N GLY A 42 -10.53 -4.62 3.04
CA GLY A 42 -10.39 -4.16 4.41
C GLY A 42 -9.45 -5.04 5.22
N LEU A 43 -9.46 -6.35 5.00
CA LEU A 43 -8.53 -7.29 5.64
C LEU A 43 -7.08 -6.97 5.28
N ILE A 44 -6.79 -6.81 3.99
CA ILE A 44 -5.45 -6.49 3.50
C ILE A 44 -4.97 -5.15 4.08
N GLN A 45 -5.83 -4.13 4.13
CA GLN A 45 -5.48 -2.82 4.69
C GLN A 45 -5.17 -2.91 6.20
N ARG A 46 -6.00 -3.63 6.96
CA ARG A 46 -5.78 -3.85 8.41
C ARG A 46 -4.49 -4.62 8.67
N ALA A 47 -4.22 -5.67 7.89
CA ALA A 47 -2.99 -6.44 7.99
C ALA A 47 -1.76 -5.58 7.66
N ALA A 48 -1.82 -4.79 6.59
CA ALA A 48 -0.74 -3.88 6.21
C ALA A 48 -0.40 -2.86 7.32
N ARG A 49 -1.41 -2.36 8.04
CA ARG A 49 -1.20 -1.49 9.20
C ARG A 49 -0.50 -2.20 10.36
N LYS A 50 -0.81 -3.48 10.58
CA LYS A 50 -0.12 -4.30 11.59
C LYS A 50 1.33 -4.57 11.19
N ILE A 51 1.58 -4.82 9.91
CA ILE A 51 2.93 -5.01 9.35
C ILE A 51 3.80 -3.77 9.55
N ASP A 52 3.24 -2.58 9.30
CA ASP A 52 3.92 -1.32 9.60
C ASP A 52 4.22 -1.16 11.10
N GLY A 53 3.26 -1.51 11.96
CA GLY A 53 3.43 -1.49 13.42
C GLY A 53 4.52 -2.43 13.95
N MET A 54 4.84 -3.50 13.22
CA MET A 54 5.97 -4.39 13.54
C MET A 54 7.34 -3.81 13.16
N GLY A 55 7.37 -2.66 12.48
CA GLY A 55 8.62 -2.01 12.07
C GLY A 55 9.22 -2.56 10.77
N ILE A 56 8.48 -3.36 10.01
CA ILE A 56 8.92 -3.90 8.72
C ILE A 56 8.82 -2.77 7.68
N LYS A 57 9.96 -2.20 7.28
CA LYS A 57 10.03 -1.02 6.38
C LYS A 57 10.24 -1.37 4.89
N HIS A 58 10.57 -2.62 4.59
CA HIS A 58 10.80 -3.09 3.23
C HIS A 58 10.01 -4.37 2.98
N VAL A 59 9.02 -4.29 2.09
CA VAL A 59 8.12 -5.40 1.76
C VAL A 59 8.10 -5.68 0.26
N ALA A 60 7.81 -6.90 -0.13
CA ALA A 60 7.64 -7.30 -1.52
C ALA A 60 6.28 -8.00 -1.71
N LEU A 61 5.37 -7.40 -2.49
CA LEU A 61 4.11 -8.05 -2.86
C LEU A 61 4.42 -9.14 -3.90
N SER A 62 4.17 -10.39 -3.52
CA SER A 62 4.58 -11.57 -4.28
C SER A 62 3.49 -12.64 -4.29
N GLY A 63 3.57 -13.59 -5.22
CA GLY A 63 2.56 -14.62 -5.41
C GLY A 63 1.38 -14.17 -6.27
N GLU A 64 0.38 -15.04 -6.37
CA GLU A 64 -0.80 -14.84 -7.21
C GLU A 64 -1.94 -14.12 -6.47
N GLY A 65 -2.95 -13.65 -7.21
CA GLY A 65 -4.14 -13.01 -6.64
C GLY A 65 -4.00 -11.52 -6.32
N TRP A 66 -2.83 -10.91 -6.51
CA TRP A 66 -2.67 -9.46 -6.44
C TRP A 66 -3.31 -8.78 -7.64
N ASN A 67 -4.22 -7.86 -7.36
CA ASN A 67 -4.80 -6.94 -8.34
C ASN A 67 -4.54 -5.50 -7.89
N THR A 68 -4.88 -4.51 -8.73
CA THR A 68 -4.65 -3.09 -8.43
C THR A 68 -5.31 -2.64 -7.13
N ASP A 69 -6.54 -3.09 -6.86
CA ASP A 69 -7.30 -2.67 -5.67
C ASP A 69 -6.74 -3.29 -4.38
N ARG A 70 -6.31 -4.56 -4.43
CA ARG A 70 -5.66 -5.27 -3.31
C ARG A 70 -4.29 -4.68 -3.01
N ALA A 71 -3.50 -4.40 -4.04
CA ALA A 71 -2.21 -3.72 -3.88
C ALA A 71 -2.39 -2.31 -3.28
N TRP A 72 -3.43 -1.59 -3.73
CA TRP A 72 -3.78 -0.29 -3.17
C TRP A 72 -4.24 -0.36 -1.71
N ALA A 73 -5.13 -1.30 -1.38
CA ALA A 73 -5.58 -1.52 -0.02
C ALA A 73 -4.40 -1.80 0.92
N PHE A 74 -3.42 -2.59 0.45
CA PHE A 74 -2.18 -2.82 1.18
C PHE A 74 -1.39 -1.52 1.38
N TRP A 75 -1.10 -0.78 0.29
CA TRP A 75 -0.34 0.46 0.37
C TRP A 75 -1.00 1.51 1.27
N ALA A 76 -2.33 1.65 1.18
CA ALA A 76 -3.10 2.57 2.01
C ALA A 76 -3.03 2.25 3.51
N GLY A 77 -2.91 0.97 3.89
CA GLY A 77 -2.72 0.56 5.28
C GLY A 77 -1.26 0.62 5.75
N TYR A 78 -0.33 0.36 4.82
CA TYR A 78 1.10 0.31 5.08
C TYR A 78 1.73 1.71 5.20
N LYS A 79 1.27 2.68 4.41
CA LYS A 79 1.80 4.06 4.42
C LYS A 79 1.46 4.75 5.75
N GLY A 80 2.47 4.90 6.61
CA GLY A 80 2.39 5.71 7.81
C GLY A 80 2.86 7.16 7.59
N PRO A 81 2.48 8.11 8.46
CA PRO A 81 2.85 9.52 8.35
C PRO A 81 4.34 9.78 8.62
N LYS A 82 5.06 8.80 9.18
CA LYS A 82 6.48 8.92 9.56
C LYS A 82 7.27 7.75 8.99
N GLY A 83 8.45 8.03 8.45
CA GLY A 83 9.41 7.03 7.97
C GLY A 83 9.26 6.68 6.47
N GLN A 84 10.39 6.41 5.84
CA GLN A 84 10.46 5.91 4.46
C GLN A 84 10.09 4.43 4.44
N ARG A 85 9.21 4.04 3.51
CA ARG A 85 8.75 2.67 3.30
C ARG A 85 9.01 2.27 1.86
N GLN A 86 9.47 1.05 1.66
CA GLN A 86 9.76 0.51 0.35
C GLN A 86 8.85 -0.69 0.11
N SER A 87 8.12 -0.67 -1.00
CA SER A 87 7.33 -1.81 -1.48
C SER A 87 7.78 -2.19 -2.89
N ASN A 88 8.33 -3.39 -3.03
CA ASN A 88 8.66 -4.00 -4.32
C ASN A 88 7.52 -4.94 -4.75
N GLY A 89 7.34 -5.21 -6.04
CA GLY A 89 6.28 -6.12 -6.53
C GLY A 89 5.03 -5.42 -7.09
N HIS A 90 4.70 -5.76 -8.35
CA HIS A 90 3.82 -5.15 -9.37
C HIS A 90 2.30 -4.99 -9.08
N PRO A 91 1.48 -4.33 -9.95
CA PRO A 91 1.74 -3.48 -11.12
C PRO A 91 1.10 -2.10 -10.92
N LEU A 92 1.57 -1.32 -9.96
CA LEU A 92 1.15 0.08 -9.86
C LEU A 92 1.69 0.93 -11.03
N THR A 93 2.68 0.41 -11.75
CA THR A 93 3.38 1.07 -12.86
C THR A 93 3.00 0.56 -14.26
N THR A 94 2.49 -0.67 -14.43
CA THR A 94 2.34 -1.27 -15.79
C THR A 94 0.93 -1.44 -16.31
N ARG A 95 -0.13 -1.20 -15.52
CA ARG A 95 -1.52 -1.27 -16.03
C ARG A 95 -2.12 0.12 -16.19
N SER A 96 -1.70 0.80 -17.26
CA SER A 96 -2.09 2.14 -17.72
C SER A 96 -1.56 3.33 -16.91
N ALA A 97 -1.17 4.40 -17.60
CA ALA A 97 -0.93 5.73 -17.03
C ALA A 97 -2.08 6.21 -16.12
N ARG A 98 -3.27 5.60 -16.28
CA ARG A 98 -4.49 5.88 -15.54
C ARG A 98 -4.46 5.40 -14.07
N ALA A 99 -3.80 4.27 -13.80
CA ALA A 99 -3.66 3.75 -12.44
C ALA A 99 -2.57 4.51 -11.66
N GLY A 100 -1.45 4.84 -12.33
CA GLY A 100 -0.34 5.58 -11.74
C GLY A 100 -0.75 6.93 -11.16
N TYR A 101 -1.62 7.69 -11.84
CA TYR A 101 -2.03 9.00 -11.33
C TYR A 101 -2.88 8.93 -10.07
N ARG A 102 -3.68 7.87 -9.86
CA ARG A 102 -4.54 7.77 -8.68
C ARG A 102 -3.69 7.69 -7.43
N LEU A 103 -2.59 6.95 -7.53
CA LEU A 103 -1.59 6.82 -6.48
C LEU A 103 -0.94 8.16 -6.20
N THR A 104 -0.44 8.84 -7.24
CA THR A 104 0.21 10.15 -7.09
C THR A 104 -0.72 11.18 -6.46
N ILE A 105 -1.98 11.24 -6.91
CA ILE A 105 -2.95 12.22 -6.41
C ILE A 105 -3.34 11.90 -4.96
N ILE A 106 -3.67 10.64 -4.64
CA ILE A 106 -4.12 10.29 -3.29
C ILE A 106 -2.96 10.37 -2.30
N ASP A 107 -1.75 9.97 -2.69
CA ASP A 107 -0.56 10.15 -1.86
C ASP A 107 -0.26 11.62 -1.63
N TRP A 108 -0.35 12.46 -2.66
CA TRP A 108 -0.22 13.90 -2.51
C TRP A 108 -1.26 14.50 -1.56
N VAL A 109 -2.54 14.12 -1.67
CA VAL A 109 -3.60 14.59 -0.77
C VAL A 109 -3.28 14.22 0.68
N ARG A 110 -2.87 12.97 0.94
CA ARG A 110 -2.51 12.51 2.28
C ARG A 110 -1.30 13.24 2.83
N ASP A 111 -0.27 13.42 2.02
CA ASP A 111 0.97 14.06 2.45
C ASP A 111 0.73 15.54 2.73
N THR A 112 -0.13 16.18 1.92
CA THR A 112 -0.58 17.55 2.12
C THR A 112 -1.34 17.68 3.44
N ILE A 113 -2.39 16.88 3.68
CA ILE A 113 -3.19 16.92 4.93
C ILE A 113 -2.32 16.66 6.16
N ASN A 114 -1.36 15.75 6.08
CA ASN A 114 -0.50 15.39 7.21
C ASN A 114 0.68 16.36 7.42
N ALA A 115 0.88 17.34 6.54
CA ALA A 115 1.96 18.30 6.65
C ALA A 115 1.66 19.37 7.73
N PRO A 116 2.66 19.79 8.53
CA PRO A 116 2.46 20.81 9.56
C PRO A 116 2.04 22.15 8.96
N ALA A 117 1.15 22.90 9.61
CA ALA A 117 0.55 24.15 9.12
C ALA A 117 1.57 25.16 8.55
N GLU A 118 2.76 25.24 9.13
CA GLU A 118 3.83 26.14 8.71
C GLU A 118 4.42 25.80 7.32
N SER A 119 4.32 24.54 6.89
CA SER A 119 4.77 24.09 5.57
C SER A 119 3.85 24.50 4.41
N TRP A 120 2.66 25.03 4.71
CA TRP A 120 1.63 25.35 3.72
C TRP A 120 1.85 26.67 2.97
N VAL A 121 2.89 27.44 3.34
CA VAL A 121 3.01 28.86 2.95
C VAL A 121 3.55 29.12 1.53
N ARG A 122 4.00 28.11 0.75
CA ARG A 122 4.38 28.34 -0.68
C ARG A 122 4.48 27.11 -1.59
N SER A 123 4.64 25.92 -1.02
CA SER A 123 4.84 24.64 -1.74
C SER A 123 3.56 24.02 -2.30
N SER A 124 2.42 24.26 -1.65
CA SER A 124 1.11 23.70 -1.99
C SER A 124 0.64 24.07 -3.40
N TRP A 125 0.75 25.35 -3.79
CA TRP A 125 0.28 25.83 -5.09
C TRP A 125 1.07 25.28 -6.29
N ARG A 126 2.40 25.17 -6.18
CA ARG A 126 3.24 24.57 -7.25
C ARG A 126 2.98 23.08 -7.41
N SER A 127 2.79 22.37 -6.30
CA SER A 127 2.47 20.94 -6.32
C SER A 127 1.06 20.68 -6.88
N ALA A 128 0.07 21.50 -6.52
CA ALA A 128 -1.28 21.41 -7.07
C ALA A 128 -1.32 21.71 -8.58
N LEU A 129 -0.61 22.75 -9.03
CA LEU A 129 -0.49 23.09 -10.46
C LEU A 129 0.20 21.99 -11.27
N SER A 130 1.27 21.38 -10.72
CA SER A 130 1.97 20.27 -11.38
C SER A 130 1.05 19.05 -11.55
N THR A 131 0.33 18.66 -10.51
CA THR A 131 -0.62 17.53 -10.54
C THR A 131 -1.78 17.80 -11.50
N CYS A 132 -2.34 19.02 -11.50
CA CYS A 132 -3.37 19.42 -12.47
C CYS A 132 -2.85 19.42 -13.91
N CYS A 133 -1.62 19.89 -14.17
CA CYS A 133 -1.02 19.87 -15.51
C CYS A 133 -0.80 18.44 -16.02
N VAL A 134 -0.34 17.51 -15.17
CA VAL A 134 -0.20 16.09 -15.54
C VAL A 134 -1.56 15.45 -15.84
N ALA A 135 -2.58 15.75 -15.03
CA ALA A 135 -3.95 15.26 -15.27
C ALA A 135 -4.56 15.83 -16.57
N TRP A 136 -4.25 17.09 -16.93
CA TRP A 136 -4.76 17.74 -18.13
C TRP A 136 -4.06 17.26 -19.42
N ARG A 137 -2.75 16.99 -19.38
CA ARG A 137 -1.96 16.52 -20.53
C ARG A 137 -2.36 15.11 -21.00
N VAL A 138 -2.96 14.29 -20.14
CA VAL A 138 -3.44 12.93 -20.45
C VAL A 138 -4.89 12.93 -20.96
N ARG A 139 -5.60 14.07 -20.88
CA ARG A 139 -6.99 14.21 -21.34
C ARG A 139 -7.08 14.64 -22.82
N ARG A 140 -5.95 14.92 -23.47
CA ARG A 140 -5.81 15.12 -24.92
C ARG A 140 -5.26 13.85 -25.56
#